data_AF-A0A1T5M7M3-F1
#
_entry.id   AF-A0A1T5M7M3-F1
#
_cell.length_a   1.000
_cell.length_b   1.000
_cell.length_c   1.000
_cell.angle_alpha   90.00
_cell.angle_beta   90.00
_cell.angle_gamma   90.00
#
_symmetry.space_group_name_H-M   'P 1'
#
loop_
_entity.id
_entity.type
_entity.pdbx_description
1 polymer ?
#
loop_
_entity_poly.entity_id
_entity_poly.type
_entity_poly.pdbx_seq_one_letter_code
_entity_poly.pdbx_strand_id
1 'polypeptide(L)'
;MTHHKYVVALLFSLFTIGNIAAQNADISPERKQAIDSLALEKVRDLSKYISIIGNKKTPFSEANRVMDRAEELFSPDSEMGVSSLNRKEVNYYKVRKYFERLMALNYDRVSITWYNIHYISDLERQPDGRYVGVVTIYQHFEGQTDDGLKYKDTTKKDITIYVERKKTQIQGRIVEFWDVLLGDIKVTETSA
;
A
#
# COMPACT_ATOMS: atom_id res chain seq x y z
N MET A 1 -16.86 -7.25 78.84
CA MET A 1 -17.45 -8.34 78.04
C MET A 1 -18.22 -7.68 76.89
N THR A 2 -17.56 -7.45 75.74
CA THR A 2 -17.62 -8.32 74.54
C THR A 2 -19.00 -8.23 73.87
N HIS A 3 -19.22 -7.66 72.68
CA HIS A 3 -18.39 -7.54 71.48
C HIS A 3 -18.81 -6.34 70.61
N HIS A 4 -17.84 -5.53 70.18
CA HIS A 4 -17.89 -4.84 68.90
C HIS A 4 -18.05 -5.87 67.78
N LYS A 5 -18.93 -5.64 66.78
CA LYS A 5 -18.72 -6.16 65.40
C LYS A 5 -19.72 -5.80 64.30
N TYR A 6 -20.47 -4.68 64.33
CA TYR A 6 -21.27 -4.31 63.13
C TYR A 6 -21.29 -2.81 62.88
N VAL A 7 -20.12 -2.24 62.52
CA VAL A 7 -19.97 -0.82 62.12
C VAL A 7 -19.51 -0.65 60.67
N VAL A 8 -19.31 -1.71 59.88
CA VAL A 8 -18.80 -1.55 58.51
C VAL A 8 -19.57 -2.43 57.54
N ALA A 9 -20.63 -1.91 56.94
CA ALA A 9 -21.20 -2.44 55.69
C ALA A 9 -22.30 -1.52 55.14
N LEU A 10 -22.00 -0.22 54.97
CA LEU A 10 -22.87 0.66 54.18
C LEU A 10 -21.98 1.65 53.44
N LEU A 11 -22.22 1.81 52.14
CA LEU A 11 -21.52 2.68 51.18
C LEU A 11 -20.20 2.13 50.63
N PHE A 12 -20.28 1.28 49.60
CA PHE A 12 -19.40 1.34 48.42
C PHE A 12 -19.92 0.36 47.36
N SER A 13 -21.04 0.68 46.71
CA SER A 13 -21.48 -0.05 45.50
C SER A 13 -22.33 0.83 44.59
N LEU A 14 -21.85 2.03 44.30
CA LEU A 14 -22.28 2.82 43.14
C LEU A 14 -21.03 3.48 42.57
N PHE A 15 -20.92 3.47 41.25
CA PHE A 15 -19.75 3.80 40.42
C PHE A 15 -18.81 2.63 40.11
N THR A 16 -19.22 1.80 39.14
CA THR A 16 -18.51 1.69 37.85
C THR A 16 -19.44 1.05 36.82
N ILE A 17 -20.38 1.81 36.27
CA ILE A 17 -20.82 1.57 34.88
C ILE A 17 -19.81 2.33 34.02
N GLY A 18 -18.58 1.83 34.01
CA GLY A 18 -17.58 2.24 33.04
C GLY A 18 -17.95 1.56 31.74
N ASN A 19 -18.40 2.35 30.77
CA ASN A 19 -18.54 1.92 29.38
C ASN A 19 -17.24 1.24 28.92
N ILE A 20 -17.21 -0.08 28.94
CA ILE A 20 -16.26 -0.86 28.15
C ILE A 20 -17.11 -1.69 27.20
N ALA A 21 -17.88 -1.01 26.36
CA ALA A 21 -17.89 -1.42 24.97
C ALA A 21 -16.49 -1.12 24.45
N ALA A 22 -15.56 -2.04 24.70
CA ALA A 22 -14.42 -2.18 23.81
C ALA A 22 -15.04 -2.44 22.44
N GLN A 23 -15.25 -1.36 21.68
CA GLN A 23 -15.56 -1.47 20.27
C GLN A 23 -14.43 -2.31 19.71
N ASN A 24 -14.70 -3.59 19.44
CA ASN A 24 -13.85 -4.41 18.60
C ASN A 24 -13.54 -3.53 17.41
N ALA A 25 -12.25 -3.25 17.22
CA ALA A 25 -11.74 -2.32 16.24
C ALA A 25 -11.89 -2.91 14.83
N ASP A 26 -12.98 -3.60 14.55
CA ASP A 26 -13.24 -4.20 13.26
C ASP A 26 -13.62 -3.07 12.30
N ILE A 27 -12.96 -3.07 11.15
CA ILE A 27 -13.21 -2.13 10.07
C ILE A 27 -14.66 -2.35 9.62
N SER A 28 -15.52 -1.34 9.74
CA SER A 28 -16.92 -1.46 9.28
C SER A 28 -16.95 -1.75 7.77
N PRO A 29 -18.01 -2.39 7.24
CA PRO A 29 -18.09 -2.70 5.80
C PRO A 29 -17.91 -1.48 4.90
N GLU A 30 -18.49 -0.34 5.27
CA GLU A 30 -18.36 0.93 4.52
C GLU A 30 -16.92 1.44 4.55
N ARG A 31 -16.22 1.27 5.68
CA ARG A 31 -14.81 1.62 5.82
C ARG A 31 -13.93 0.69 5.01
N LYS A 32 -14.24 -0.61 4.96
CA LYS A 32 -13.52 -1.58 4.12
C LYS A 32 -13.60 -1.16 2.66
N GLN A 33 -14.80 -0.82 2.17
CA GLN A 33 -14.99 -0.34 0.80
C GLN A 33 -14.21 0.96 0.51
N ALA A 34 -14.17 1.89 1.46
CA ALA A 34 -13.39 3.13 1.31
C ALA A 34 -11.88 2.85 1.25
N ILE A 35 -11.38 1.93 2.09
CA ILE A 35 -9.99 1.48 2.08
C ILE A 35 -9.66 0.78 0.75
N ASP A 36 -10.53 -0.09 0.27
CA ASP A 36 -10.35 -0.79 -1.01
C ASP A 36 -10.27 0.20 -2.17
N SER A 37 -11.13 1.22 -2.15
CA SER A 37 -11.12 2.31 -3.14
C SER A 37 -9.83 3.11 -3.09
N LEU A 38 -9.33 3.41 -1.89
CA LEU A 38 -8.08 4.14 -1.69
C LEU A 38 -6.86 3.32 -2.14
N ALA A 39 -6.82 2.01 -1.84
CA ALA A 39 -5.77 1.12 -2.32
C ALA A 39 -5.74 1.07 -3.85
N LEU A 40 -6.91 0.96 -4.48
CA LEU A 40 -7.07 1.00 -5.94
C LEU A 40 -6.58 2.33 -6.54
N GLU A 41 -6.88 3.46 -5.89
CA GLU A 41 -6.41 4.78 -6.30
C GLU A 41 -4.87 4.88 -6.24
N LYS A 42 -4.25 4.43 -5.14
CA LYS A 42 -2.79 4.41 -4.99
C LYS A 42 -2.10 3.61 -6.09
N VAL A 43 -2.66 2.45 -6.45
CA VAL A 43 -2.14 1.61 -7.54
C VAL A 43 -2.28 2.31 -8.89
N ARG A 44 -3.39 3.01 -9.14
CA ARG A 44 -3.57 3.82 -10.36
C ARG A 44 -2.59 4.99 -10.43
N ASP A 45 -2.32 5.63 -9.31
CA ASP A 45 -1.34 6.72 -9.26
C ASP A 45 0.08 6.22 -9.48
N LEU A 46 0.43 5.06 -8.90
CA LEU A 46 1.69 4.37 -9.18
C LEU A 46 1.87 4.13 -10.69
N SER A 47 0.81 3.68 -11.38
CA SER A 47 0.84 3.53 -12.85
C SER A 47 1.24 4.82 -13.55
N LYS A 48 0.59 5.94 -13.22
CA LYS A 48 0.88 7.24 -13.84
C LYS A 48 2.32 7.66 -13.59
N TYR A 49 2.80 7.49 -12.36
CA TYR A 49 4.18 7.86 -12.00
C TYR A 49 5.21 7.04 -12.77
N ILE A 50 5.04 5.72 -12.82
CA ILE A 50 5.93 4.82 -13.58
C ILE A 50 5.95 5.23 -15.07
N SER A 51 4.81 5.54 -15.68
CA SER A 51 4.75 6.01 -17.07
C SER A 51 5.53 7.29 -17.30
N ILE A 52 5.49 8.24 -16.36
CA ILE A 52 6.25 9.50 -16.45
C ILE A 52 7.75 9.24 -16.27
N ILE A 53 8.13 8.39 -15.30
CA ILE A 53 9.53 8.04 -14.99
C ILE A 53 10.17 7.25 -16.15
N GLY A 54 9.43 6.33 -16.77
CA GLY A 54 9.91 5.47 -17.85
C GLY A 54 9.92 6.10 -19.24
N ASN A 55 9.49 7.37 -19.37
CA ASN A 55 9.47 8.08 -20.65
C ASN A 55 10.74 8.93 -20.81
N LYS A 56 11.57 8.64 -21.83
CA LYS A 56 12.83 9.36 -22.08
C LYS A 56 12.66 10.82 -22.46
N LYS A 57 11.44 11.21 -22.86
CA LYS A 57 11.10 12.61 -23.14
C LYS A 57 10.84 13.42 -21.87
N THR A 58 10.63 12.77 -20.73
CA THR A 58 10.46 13.45 -19.44
C THR A 58 11.81 14.04 -19.01
N PRO A 59 11.89 15.35 -18.70
CA PRO A 59 13.10 15.96 -18.17
C PRO A 59 13.58 15.26 -16.89
N PHE A 60 14.89 15.08 -16.74
CA PHE A 60 15.47 14.38 -15.60
C PHE A 60 15.04 14.96 -14.24
N SER A 61 14.96 16.29 -14.10
CA SER A 61 14.49 16.94 -12.88
C SER A 61 13.03 16.64 -12.57
N GLU A 62 12.19 16.53 -13.60
CA GLU A 62 10.78 16.17 -13.45
C GLU A 62 10.64 14.69 -13.07
N ALA A 63 11.37 13.80 -13.73
CA ALA A 63 11.40 12.38 -13.40
C ALA A 63 11.81 12.16 -11.93
N ASN A 64 12.86 12.85 -11.45
CA ASN A 64 13.26 12.75 -10.03
C ASN A 64 12.17 13.20 -9.07
N ARG A 65 11.54 14.36 -9.32
CA ARG A 65 10.43 14.82 -8.49
C ARG A 65 9.27 13.83 -8.47
N VAL A 66 8.99 13.18 -9.60
CA VAL A 66 7.94 12.16 -9.69
C VAL A 66 8.36 10.87 -8.98
N MET A 67 9.64 10.48 -9.01
CA MET A 67 10.15 9.37 -8.21
C MET A 67 9.94 9.61 -6.72
N ASP A 68 10.20 10.83 -6.23
CA ASP A 68 9.98 11.18 -4.82
C ASP A 68 8.49 11.03 -4.43
N ARG A 69 7.57 11.48 -5.30
CA ARG A 69 6.11 11.30 -5.08
C ARG A 69 5.64 9.86 -5.17
N ALA A 70 6.25 9.09 -6.06
CA ALA A 70 5.94 7.67 -6.20
C ALA A 70 6.42 6.88 -4.97
N GLU A 71 7.57 7.25 -4.40
CA GLU A 71 8.12 6.65 -3.19
C GLU A 71 7.24 6.91 -1.96
N GLU A 72 6.59 8.08 -1.87
CA GLU A 72 5.60 8.41 -0.83
C GLU A 72 4.37 7.48 -0.83
N LEU A 73 4.11 6.74 -1.91
CA LEU A 73 3.04 5.74 -1.95
C LEU A 73 3.36 4.49 -1.14
N PHE A 74 4.65 4.24 -0.84
CA PHE A 74 5.10 2.98 -0.25
C PHE A 74 5.41 3.11 1.24
N SER A 75 5.25 2.00 1.95
CA SER A 75 5.85 1.80 3.26
C SER A 75 7.37 1.85 3.13
N PRO A 76 8.09 2.35 4.17
CA PRO A 76 9.54 2.27 4.22
C PRO A 76 10.04 0.86 3.91
N ASP A 77 11.20 0.77 3.26
CA ASP A 77 11.88 -0.47 2.93
C ASP A 77 11.20 -1.41 1.92
N SER A 78 10.06 -1.03 1.36
CA SER A 78 9.35 -1.84 0.36
C SER A 78 10.22 -2.16 -0.87
N GLU A 79 10.01 -3.34 -1.45
CA GLU A 79 10.72 -3.82 -2.63
C GLU A 79 9.80 -4.14 -3.81
N MET A 80 10.33 -3.93 -5.01
CA MET A 80 9.69 -4.18 -6.30
C MET A 80 10.32 -5.39 -6.98
N GLY A 81 9.52 -6.44 -7.14
CA GLY A 81 9.85 -7.62 -7.92
C GLY A 81 9.80 -7.35 -9.42
N VAL A 82 10.86 -7.71 -10.13
CA VAL A 82 11.01 -7.58 -11.58
C VAL A 82 11.41 -8.93 -12.17
N SER A 83 10.66 -9.36 -13.16
CA SER A 83 10.90 -10.55 -13.97
C SER A 83 10.89 -10.18 -15.45
N SER A 84 11.18 -11.13 -16.32
CA SER A 84 11.13 -10.97 -17.78
C SER A 84 10.95 -12.32 -18.43
N LEU A 85 10.38 -12.39 -19.64
CA LEU A 85 10.26 -13.65 -20.40
C LEU A 85 11.60 -14.35 -20.65
N ASN A 86 12.69 -13.57 -20.69
CA ASN A 86 14.03 -14.06 -21.00
C ASN A 86 14.77 -14.63 -19.78
N ARG A 87 14.21 -14.54 -18.56
CA ARG A 87 14.89 -14.95 -17.31
C ARG A 87 13.91 -15.60 -16.35
N LYS A 88 14.31 -16.72 -15.76
CA LYS A 88 13.49 -17.43 -14.75
C LYS A 88 13.51 -16.78 -13.37
N GLU A 89 14.54 -15.99 -13.09
CA GLU A 89 14.74 -15.38 -11.77
C GLU A 89 13.95 -14.07 -11.63
N VAL A 90 13.31 -13.91 -10.47
CA VAL A 90 12.70 -12.65 -10.04
C VAL A 90 13.73 -11.88 -9.23
N ASN A 91 14.04 -10.67 -9.64
CA ASN A 91 14.93 -9.78 -8.91
C ASN A 91 14.11 -8.78 -8.09
N TYR A 92 14.53 -8.53 -6.86
CA TYR A 92 13.90 -7.55 -5.98
C TYR A 92 14.81 -6.33 -5.84
N TYR A 93 14.21 -5.16 -5.96
CA TYR A 93 14.91 -3.88 -5.81
C TYR A 93 14.10 -2.99 -4.87
N LYS A 94 14.77 -2.25 -3.98
CA LYS A 94 14.12 -1.15 -3.25
C LYS A 94 13.39 -0.22 -4.23
N VAL A 95 12.23 0.29 -3.83
CA VAL A 95 11.35 1.12 -4.67
C VAL A 95 12.12 2.22 -5.42
N ARG A 96 12.94 2.99 -4.72
CA ARG A 96 13.78 4.02 -5.35
C ARG A 96 14.68 3.46 -6.44
N LYS A 97 15.36 2.35 -6.13
CA LYS A 97 16.28 1.70 -7.07
C LYS A 97 15.55 1.15 -8.30
N TYR A 98 14.34 0.64 -8.13
CA TYR A 98 13.50 0.21 -9.23
C TYR A 98 13.19 1.37 -10.19
N PHE A 99 12.81 2.55 -9.68
CA PHE A 99 12.52 3.72 -10.53
C PHE A 99 13.75 4.24 -11.28
N GLU A 100 14.91 4.30 -10.62
CA GLU A 100 16.18 4.64 -11.29
C GLU A 100 16.49 3.68 -12.44
N ARG A 101 16.27 2.38 -12.23
CA ARG A 101 16.49 1.36 -13.26
C ARG A 101 15.51 1.49 -14.41
N LEU A 102 14.24 1.80 -14.13
CA LEU A 102 13.21 2.06 -15.14
C LEU A 102 13.64 3.21 -16.06
N MET A 103 14.12 4.31 -15.47
CA MET A 103 14.67 5.45 -16.19
C MET A 103 15.96 5.10 -16.97
N ALA A 104 16.71 4.08 -16.56
CA ALA A 104 17.94 3.64 -17.21
C ALA A 104 17.74 2.56 -18.29
N LEU A 105 16.51 2.07 -18.52
CA LEU A 105 16.26 1.04 -19.53
C LEU A 105 16.60 1.53 -20.95
N ASN A 106 17.04 0.61 -21.81
CA ASN A 106 17.36 0.88 -23.22
C ASN A 106 16.09 0.89 -24.10
N TYR A 107 15.06 1.63 -23.68
CA TYR A 107 13.83 1.87 -24.43
C TYR A 107 13.58 3.38 -24.47
N ASP A 108 13.13 3.89 -25.61
CA ASP A 108 12.76 5.31 -25.77
C ASP A 108 11.46 5.63 -25.03
N ARG A 109 10.57 4.64 -24.94
CA ARG A 109 9.34 4.73 -24.17
C ARG A 109 9.05 3.42 -23.45
N VAL A 110 8.75 3.54 -22.16
CA VAL A 110 8.14 2.48 -21.38
C VAL A 110 6.69 2.84 -21.08
N SER A 111 5.78 1.91 -21.38
CA SER A 111 4.37 1.98 -20.96
C SER A 111 4.10 0.84 -20.00
N ILE A 112 3.51 1.15 -18.86
CA ILE A 112 3.03 0.14 -17.92
C ILE A 112 1.54 0.36 -17.72
N THR A 113 0.75 -0.67 -18.00
CA THR A 113 -0.70 -0.66 -17.81
C THR A 113 -1.07 -1.70 -16.79
N TRP A 114 -1.77 -1.30 -15.74
CA TRP A 114 -2.28 -2.22 -14.74
C TRP A 114 -3.75 -2.51 -14.98
N TYR A 115 -4.15 -3.78 -14.94
CA TYR A 115 -5.50 -4.22 -15.22
C TYR A 115 -5.86 -5.43 -14.35
N ASN A 116 -7.15 -5.80 -14.35
CA ASN A 116 -7.64 -6.98 -13.62
C ASN A 116 -7.26 -6.96 -12.13
N ILE A 117 -7.64 -5.86 -11.46
CA ILE A 117 -7.48 -5.69 -10.01
C ILE A 117 -8.56 -6.51 -9.35
N HIS A 118 -8.24 -7.75 -8.98
CA HIS A 118 -9.25 -8.76 -8.70
C HIS A 118 -9.55 -8.94 -7.23
N TYR A 119 -8.58 -8.70 -6.34
CA TYR A 119 -8.69 -9.22 -4.98
C TYR A 119 -7.85 -8.42 -4.00
N ILE A 120 -8.47 -7.79 -3.01
CA ILE A 120 -7.82 -7.45 -1.74
C ILE A 120 -8.15 -8.61 -0.80
N SER A 121 -7.14 -9.29 -0.26
CA SER A 121 -7.37 -10.26 0.81
C SER A 121 -8.05 -9.59 2.00
N ASP A 122 -8.65 -10.39 2.89
CA ASP A 122 -9.13 -9.83 4.15
C ASP A 122 -7.99 -9.15 4.90
N LEU A 123 -8.31 -7.99 5.49
CA LEU A 123 -7.36 -7.15 6.19
C LEU A 123 -7.12 -7.74 7.59
N GLU A 124 -5.90 -8.20 7.83
CA GLU A 124 -5.51 -8.78 9.11
C GLU A 124 -4.80 -7.76 9.98
N ARG A 125 -5.27 -7.61 11.22
CA ARG A 125 -4.64 -6.70 12.19
C ARG A 125 -3.35 -7.32 12.74
N GLN A 126 -2.24 -6.60 12.57
CA GLN A 126 -0.92 -6.98 13.06
C GLN A 126 -0.68 -6.53 14.51
N PRO A 127 0.33 -7.07 15.21
CA PRO A 127 0.65 -6.69 16.59
C PRO A 127 0.99 -5.20 16.77
N ASP A 128 1.50 -4.56 15.72
CA ASP A 128 1.79 -3.11 15.69
C ASP A 128 0.53 -2.24 15.51
N GLY A 129 -0.64 -2.86 15.33
CA GLY A 129 -1.93 -2.20 15.18
C GLY A 129 -2.28 -1.81 13.75
N ARG A 130 -1.40 -2.01 12.77
CA ARG A 130 -1.70 -1.82 11.34
C ARG A 130 -2.52 -2.99 10.82
N TYR A 131 -3.32 -2.76 9.77
CA TYR A 131 -3.96 -3.84 9.04
C TYR A 131 -3.17 -4.13 7.79
N VAL A 132 -3.03 -5.41 7.46
CA VAL A 132 -2.27 -5.86 6.30
C VAL A 132 -3.17 -6.71 5.40
N GLY A 133 -3.11 -6.43 4.11
CA GLY A 133 -3.75 -7.23 3.08
C GLY A 133 -2.83 -7.41 1.87
N VAL A 134 -3.31 -8.15 0.88
CA VAL A 134 -2.61 -8.37 -0.39
C VAL A 134 -3.55 -8.09 -1.54
N VAL A 135 -3.07 -7.30 -2.51
CA VAL A 135 -3.78 -6.99 -3.76
C VAL A 135 -3.12 -7.70 -4.92
N THR A 136 -3.87 -8.57 -5.59
CA THR A 136 -3.40 -9.20 -6.84
C THR A 136 -3.79 -8.37 -8.05
N ILE A 137 -2.82 -8.11 -8.92
CA ILE A 137 -2.97 -7.29 -10.11
C ILE A 137 -2.17 -7.84 -11.29
N TYR A 138 -2.63 -7.55 -12.51
CA TYR A 138 -1.87 -7.82 -13.73
C TYR A 138 -1.24 -6.53 -14.24
N GLN A 139 0.05 -6.61 -14.56
CA GLN A 139 0.82 -5.52 -15.13
C GLN A 139 1.23 -5.91 -16.55
N HIS A 140 0.77 -5.15 -17.54
CA HIS A 140 1.31 -5.18 -18.89
C HIS A 140 2.48 -4.21 -18.99
N PHE A 141 3.64 -4.70 -19.40
CA PHE A 141 4.81 -3.89 -19.72
C PHE A 141 5.00 -3.81 -21.22
N GLU A 142 5.24 -2.63 -21.74
CA GLU A 142 5.70 -2.40 -23.11
C GLU A 142 6.92 -1.50 -23.12
N GLY A 143 8.03 -2.00 -23.69
CA GLY A 143 9.21 -1.21 -24.03
C GLY A 143 9.26 -1.00 -25.53
N GLN A 144 9.33 0.25 -25.97
CA GLN A 144 9.40 0.63 -27.38
C GLN A 144 10.67 1.43 -27.65
N THR A 145 11.34 1.09 -28.75
CA THR A 145 12.45 1.88 -29.31
C THR A 145 11.99 2.59 -30.59
N ASP A 146 12.62 3.71 -30.92
CA ASP A 146 12.33 4.47 -32.14
C ASP A 146 12.67 3.67 -33.41
N ASP A 147 13.62 2.72 -33.32
CA ASP A 147 14.01 1.77 -34.38
C ASP A 147 13.01 0.62 -34.59
N GLY A 148 11.89 0.62 -33.84
CA GLY A 148 10.78 -0.31 -34.03
C GLY A 148 10.84 -1.60 -33.22
N LEU A 149 11.89 -1.84 -32.43
CA LEU A 149 11.92 -2.96 -31.49
C LEU A 149 10.90 -2.72 -30.37
N LYS A 150 10.02 -3.70 -30.17
CA LYS A 150 9.00 -3.72 -29.13
C LYS A 150 9.13 -4.97 -28.29
N TYR A 151 9.38 -4.79 -26.99
CA TYR A 151 9.28 -5.87 -26.01
C TYR A 151 7.97 -5.71 -25.23
N LYS A 152 7.29 -6.81 -24.99
CA LYS A 152 6.10 -6.85 -24.15
C LYS A 152 6.12 -8.05 -23.24
N ASP A 153 5.62 -7.88 -22.03
CA ASP A 153 5.27 -8.98 -21.15
C ASP A 153 4.07 -8.61 -20.27
N THR A 154 3.48 -9.64 -19.69
CA THR A 154 2.45 -9.53 -18.67
C THR A 154 2.96 -10.20 -17.41
N THR A 155 2.90 -9.50 -16.28
CA THR A 155 3.27 -10.06 -14.99
C THR A 155 2.08 -10.02 -14.05
N LYS A 156 1.83 -11.14 -13.37
CA LYS A 156 0.91 -11.20 -12.24
C LYS A 156 1.68 -10.81 -10.98
N LYS A 157 1.17 -9.84 -10.24
CA LYS A 157 1.82 -9.27 -9.08
C LYS A 157 0.90 -9.26 -7.88
N ASP A 158 1.49 -9.53 -6.72
CA ASP A 158 0.85 -9.41 -5.41
C ASP A 158 1.48 -8.23 -4.67
N ILE A 159 0.66 -7.25 -4.33
CA ILE A 159 1.05 -6.01 -3.64
C ILE A 159 0.60 -6.12 -2.20
N THR A 160 1.53 -6.08 -1.25
CA THR A 160 1.16 -5.94 0.16
C THR A 160 0.54 -4.55 0.38
N ILE A 161 -0.54 -4.46 1.14
CA ILE A 161 -1.20 -3.20 1.49
C ILE A 161 -1.15 -3.03 3.01
N TYR A 162 -0.65 -1.89 3.46
CA TYR A 162 -0.69 -1.49 4.86
C TYR A 162 -1.76 -0.41 5.05
N VAL A 163 -2.63 -0.62 6.03
CA VAL A 163 -3.67 0.34 6.42
C VAL A 163 -3.39 0.80 7.83
N GLU A 164 -3.21 2.10 8.01
CA GLU A 164 -2.87 2.70 9.29
C GLU A 164 -3.78 3.88 9.63
N ARG A 165 -4.02 4.10 10.93
CA ARG A 165 -4.77 5.27 11.40
C ARG A 165 -3.81 6.45 11.57
N LYS A 166 -4.02 7.50 10.79
CA LYS A 166 -3.33 8.77 10.94
C LYS A 166 -4.20 9.80 11.65
N LYS A 167 -3.54 10.73 12.33
CA LYS A 167 -4.15 11.89 12.98
C LYS A 167 -3.66 13.13 12.27
N THR A 168 -4.58 13.99 11.88
CA THR A 168 -4.28 15.32 11.35
C THR A 168 -5.04 16.38 12.14
N GLN A 169 -4.54 17.61 12.16
CA GLN A 169 -5.21 18.72 12.81
C GLN A 169 -5.83 19.63 11.74
N ILE A 170 -7.16 19.68 11.71
CA ILE A 170 -7.92 20.54 10.78
C ILE A 170 -8.70 21.54 11.63
N GLN A 171 -8.44 22.83 11.43
CA GLN A 171 -9.12 23.93 12.16
C GLN A 171 -9.08 23.75 13.70
N GLY A 172 -7.93 23.32 14.22
CA GLY A 172 -7.74 23.09 15.66
C GLY A 172 -8.32 21.78 16.20
N ARG A 173 -9.03 20.99 15.38
CA ARG A 173 -9.59 19.68 15.77
C ARG A 173 -8.71 18.54 15.27
N ILE A 174 -8.49 17.54 16.12
CA ILE A 174 -7.82 16.30 15.71
C ILE A 174 -8.84 15.45 14.96
N VAL A 175 -8.52 15.12 13.71
CA VAL A 175 -9.28 14.25 12.83
C VAL A 175 -8.47 12.98 12.60
N GLU A 176 -9.08 11.83 12.89
CA GLU A 176 -8.53 10.52 12.57
C GLU A 176 -9.00 10.09 11.18
N PHE A 177 -8.06 9.63 10.35
CA PHE A 177 -8.36 9.08 9.03
C PHE A 177 -7.51 7.82 8.79
N TRP A 178 -7.97 6.97 7.89
CA TRP A 178 -7.23 5.80 7.45
C TRP A 178 -6.36 6.19 6.26
N ASP A 179 -5.08 5.85 6.34
CA ASP A 179 -4.15 5.96 5.23
C ASP A 179 -3.78 4.57 4.74
N VAL A 180 -3.41 4.50 3.46
CA VAL A 180 -3.06 3.27 2.77
C VAL A 180 -1.69 3.44 2.13
N LEU A 181 -0.77 2.54 2.48
CA LEU A 181 0.57 2.45 1.91
C LEU A 181 0.74 1.14 1.16
N LEU A 182 1.41 1.21 0.02
CA LEU A 182 1.84 0.05 -0.74
C LEU A 182 3.07 -0.57 -0.07
N GLY A 183 3.13 -1.89 0.02
CA GLY A 183 4.26 -2.64 0.52
C GLY A 183 5.07 -3.26 -0.62
N ASP A 184 5.66 -4.42 -0.34
CA ASP A 184 6.36 -5.20 -1.33
C ASP A 184 5.43 -5.59 -2.49
N ILE A 185 5.98 -5.53 -3.71
CA ILE A 185 5.33 -5.98 -4.93
C ILE A 185 6.03 -7.24 -5.41
N LYS A 186 5.41 -8.39 -5.19
CA LYS A 186 5.95 -9.71 -5.56
C LYS A 186 5.46 -10.11 -6.94
N VAL A 187 6.32 -10.74 -7.74
CA VAL A 187 5.92 -11.36 -9.01
C VAL A 187 5.53 -12.81 -8.74
N THR A 188 4.31 -13.17 -9.12
CA THR A 188 3.84 -14.57 -9.02
C THR A 188 3.89 -15.29 -10.37
N GLU A 189 3.73 -14.56 -11.48
CA GLU A 189 3.72 -15.14 -12.83
C GLU A 189 4.25 -14.14 -13.86
N THR A 190 4.82 -14.65 -14.95
CA THR A 190 5.26 -13.86 -16.11
C THR A 190 4.89 -14.60 -17.39
N SER A 191 4.17 -13.92 -18.27
CA SER A 191 3.62 -14.46 -19.51
C SER A 191 3.72 -13.45 -20.65
N ALA A 192 3.56 -13.92 -21.89
CA ALA A 192 3.74 -13.13 -23.12
C ALA A 192 2.50 -12.37 -23.57
#